data_AF-A0A1I3GMM6-F1
#
_entry.id   AF-A0A1I3GMM6-F1
#
_cell.length_a   1.000
_cell.length_b   1.000
_cell.length_c   1.000
_cell.angle_alpha   90.00
_cell.angle_beta   90.00
_cell.angle_gamma   90.00
#
_symmetry.space_group_name_H-M   'P 1'
#
loop_
_entity.id
_entity.type
_entity.pdbx_description
1 polymer ?
#
loop_
_entity_poly.entity_id
_entity_poly.type
_entity_poly.pdbx_seq_one_letter_code
_entity_poly.pdbx_strand_id
1 'polypeptide(L)' 'MSIQSAGIILYRFIDGKLQVMLVHPGGPHWAKREEGAWSIPKGIYEKDEDPLAAAKREFR' A
#
# COMPACT_ATOMS: atom_id res chain seq x y z
N MET A 1 -3.74 -18.59 12.28
CA MET A 1 -4.19 -18.20 10.92
C MET A 1 -3.34 -17.03 10.48
N SER A 2 -2.84 -17.01 9.24
CA SER A 2 -2.08 -15.87 8.70
C SER A 2 -3.03 -14.77 8.23
N ILE A 3 -2.83 -13.54 8.68
CA ILE A 3 -3.52 -12.36 8.13
C ILE A 3 -2.96 -12.11 6.73
N GLN A 4 -3.83 -12.01 5.73
CA GLN A 4 -3.44 -11.71 4.36
C GLN A 4 -3.76 -10.25 4.02
N SER A 5 -2.91 -9.64 3.20
CA SER A 5 -3.10 -8.28 2.70
C SER A 5 -2.83 -8.22 1.22
N ALA A 6 -3.53 -7.35 0.52
CA ALA A 6 -3.31 -7.07 -0.89
C ALA A 6 -3.13 -5.57 -1.11
N GLY A 7 -2.33 -5.20 -2.12
CA GLY A 7 -1.98 -3.81 -2.40
C GLY A 7 -1.69 -3.55 -3.86
N ILE A 8 -1.72 -2.27 -4.25
CA ILE A 8 -1.43 -1.80 -5.61
C ILE A 8 -0.16 -0.96 -5.56
N ILE A 9 0.78 -1.22 -6.46
CA ILE A 9 1.89 -0.32 -6.73
C ILE A 9 1.55 0.54 -7.96
N LEU A 10 1.39 1.84 -7.75
CA LEU A 10 1.34 2.79 -8.86
C LEU A 10 2.74 3.07 -9.33
N TYR A 11 2.93 3.09 -10.64
CA TYR A 11 4.19 3.47 -11.24
C TYR A 11 3.96 4.38 -12.44
N ARG A 12 5.00 5.15 -12.77
CA ARG A 12 5.07 5.94 -14.00
C ARG A 12 6.52 6.06 -14.43
N PHE A 13 6.73 6.36 -15.71
CA PHE A 13 8.04 6.73 -16.21
C PHE A 13 8.10 8.24 -16.43
N ILE A 14 9.14 8.90 -15.92
CA ILE A 14 9.46 10.32 -16.18
C ILE A 14 10.92 10.38 -16.62
N ASP A 15 11.19 10.97 -17.78
CA ASP A 15 12.53 11.06 -18.37
C ASP A 15 13.28 9.72 -18.40
N GLY A 16 12.56 8.64 -18.76
CA GLY A 16 13.10 7.27 -18.80
C GLY A 16 13.34 6.62 -17.44
N LYS A 17 13.01 7.29 -16.33
CA LYS A 17 13.17 6.77 -14.96
C LYS A 17 11.85 6.26 -14.40
N LEU A 18 11.87 5.04 -13.87
CA LEU A 18 10.75 4.47 -13.13
C LEU A 18 10.56 5.23 -11.81
N GLN A 19 9.35 5.71 -11.58
CA GLN A 19 8.89 6.24 -10.31
C GLN A 19 7.77 5.35 -9.79
N VAL A 20 7.76 5.07 -8.50
CA VAL A 20 6.70 4.33 -7.82
C VAL A 20 6.09 5.19 -6.72
N MET A 21 4.79 5.02 -6.49
CA MET A 21 4.10 5.72 -5.42
C MET A 21 4.24 4.93 -4.11
N LEU A 22 4.76 5.59 -3.08
CA LEU A 22 4.78 5.10 -1.71
C LEU A 22 3.87 5.97 -0.85
N VAL A 23 3.26 5.36 0.15
CA VAL A 23 2.47 6.02 1.18
C VAL A 23 3.20 5.95 2.50
N HIS A 24 3.18 7.08 3.22
CA HIS A 24 3.59 7.14 4.61
C HIS A 24 2.35 6.88 5.49
N PRO A 25 2.31 5.82 6.31
CA PRO A 25 1.19 5.57 7.19
C PRO A 25 0.97 6.74 8.16
N GLY A 26 -0.28 7.17 8.31
CA GLY A 26 -0.67 8.18 9.29
C GLY A 26 -0.95 7.57 10.67
N GLY A 27 -1.33 8.43 11.61
CA GLY A 27 -1.83 8.03 12.93
C GLY A 27 -0.78 8.07 14.05
N PRO A 28 -1.21 7.98 15.32
CA PRO A 28 -0.35 8.27 16.48
C PRO A 28 0.89 7.38 16.58
N HIS A 29 0.80 6.15 16.07
CA HIS A 29 1.90 5.19 16.08
C HIS A 29 3.04 5.57 15.11
N TRP A 30 2.71 6.23 14.00
CA TRP A 30 3.63 6.55 12.91
C TRP A 30 4.06 8.02 12.89
N ALA A 31 3.43 8.87 13.71
CA ALA A 31 3.66 10.32 13.78
C ALA A 31 5.10 10.77 14.15
N LYS A 32 5.97 9.85 14.57
CA LYS A 32 7.39 10.11 14.85
C LYS A 32 8.34 9.16 14.10
N ARG A 33 7.83 8.44 13.11
CA ARG A 33 8.57 7.40 12.39
C ARG A 33 8.60 7.74 10.91
N GLU A 34 9.39 8.73 10.56
CA GLU A 34 9.54 9.20 9.16
C GLU A 34 10.46 8.27 8.34
N GLU A 35 11.47 7.67 9.00
CA GLU A 35 12.40 6.74 8.38
C GLU A 35 11.87 5.29 8.47
N GLY A 36 11.78 4.62 7.32
CA GLY A 36 11.38 3.22 7.23
C GLY A 36 9.87 2.95 7.28
N ALA A 37 9.02 3.96 7.51
CA ALA A 37 7.57 3.81 7.47
C ALA A 37 7.00 4.19 6.10
N TRP A 38 7.49 3.55 5.03
CA TRP A 38 6.97 3.74 3.68
C TRP A 38 6.51 2.41 3.12
N SER A 39 5.35 2.39 2.49
CA SER A 39 4.79 1.17 1.90
C SER A 39 3.95 1.48 0.67
N ILE A 40 3.43 0.46 0.00
CA ILE A 40 2.38 0.65 -1.02
C ILE A 40 1.01 0.77 -0.34
N PRO A 41 0.01 1.43 -0.97
CA PRO A 41 -1.38 1.32 -0.57
C PRO A 41 -1.79 -0.15 -0.52
N LYS A 42 -2.18 -0.61 0.67
CA LYS A 42 -2.55 -2.00 0.92
C LYS A 42 -3.46 -2.10 2.14
N GLY A 43 -4.25 -3.17 2.19
CA GLY A 43 -5.05 -3.49 3.37
C GLY A 43 -5.30 -4.99 3.50
N ILE A 44 -5.86 -5.34 4.65
CA ILE A 44 -6.24 -6.71 4.99
C ILE A 44 -7.50 -7.08 4.21
N TYR A 45 -7.60 -8.35 3.83
CA TYR A 45 -8.78 -8.89 3.17
C TYR A 45 -9.18 -10.23 3.79
N GLU A 46 -10.47 -10.54 3.71
CA GLU A 46 -11.03 -11.81 4.17
C GLU A 46 -10.76 -12.93 3.17
N LYS A 47 -10.79 -14.18 3.62
CA LYS A 47 -10.44 -15.35 2.79
C LYS A 47 -11.27 -15.45 1.49
N ASP A 48 -12.50 -14.96 1.53
CA ASP A 48 -13.45 -15.03 0.42
C ASP A 48 -13.48 -13.73 -0.42
N GLU A 49 -12.65 -12.72 -0.11
CA GLU A 49 -12.49 -11.50 -0.89
C GLU A 49 -11.40 -11.69 -1.97
N ASP A 50 -11.70 -11.28 -3.21
CA ASP A 50 -10.69 -11.26 -4.29
C ASP A 50 -9.55 -10.28 -3.93
N PRO A 51 -8.27 -10.70 -3.96
CA PRO A 51 -7.15 -9.85 -3.57
C PRO A 51 -7.05 -8.55 -4.39
N LEU A 52 -7.39 -8.58 -5.68
CA LEU A 52 -7.34 -7.37 -6.52
C LEU A 52 -8.48 -6.41 -6.16
N ALA A 53 -9.67 -6.92 -5.85
CA ALA A 53 -10.78 -6.11 -5.34
C ALA A 53 -10.42 -5.41 -4.03
N ALA A 54 -9.82 -6.12 -3.08
CA ALA A 54 -9.32 -5.55 -1.83
C ALA A 54 -8.27 -4.46 -2.08
N ALA A 55 -7.29 -4.74 -2.94
CA ALA A 55 -6.23 -3.80 -3.27
C ALA A 55 -6.76 -2.52 -3.94
N LYS A 56 -7.81 -2.63 -4.78
CA LYS A 56 -8.51 -1.48 -5.37
C LYS A 56 -9.32 -0.68 -4.35
N ARG A 57 -9.96 -1.36 -3.38
CA ARG A 57 -10.72 -0.72 -2.28
C ARG A 57 -9.82 0.14 -1.41
N GLU A 58 -8.66 -0.37 -1.04
CA GLU A 58 -7.65 0.29 -0.19
C GLU A 58 -6.86 1.39 -0.92
N PHE A 59 -6.94 1.44 -2.25
CA PHE A 59 -6.30 2.47 -3.06
C PHE A 59 -7.18 3.73 -3.26
N ARG A 60 -8.51 3.60 -3.12
CA ARG A 60 -9.46 4.72 -3.29
C ARG A 60 -9.29 5.78 -2.22
#